data_AF-A0A9Y2DBX4-F1
#
_entry.id   AF-A0A9Y2DBX4-F1
#
_cell.length_a   1.000
_cell.length_b   1.000
_cell.length_c   1.000
_cell.angle_alpha   90.00
_cell.angle_beta   90.00
_cell.angle_gamma   90.00
#
_symmetry.space_group_name_H-M   'P 1'
#
loop_
_entity.id
_entity.type
_entity.pdbx_description
1 polymer ?
#
loop_
_entity_poly.entity_id
_entity_poly.type
_entity_poly.pdbx_seq_one_letter_code
_entity_poly.pdbx_strand_id
1 'polypeptide(L)'
;MLLPSWVPENEGADWQSLNDLNEVHNMLAERAKQWPEQWKQEGRLETARNMLVRTSMDDQMISELTGVDVERVRKLREELKH
;
A
#
# COMPACT_ATOMS: atom_id res chain seq x y z
N MET A 1 -25.40 -3.61 -32.88
CA MET A 1 -25.24 -5.02 -33.31
C MET A 1 -26.40 -5.81 -32.74
N LEU A 2 -27.12 -6.58 -33.56
CA LEU A 2 -28.20 -7.46 -33.11
C LEU A 2 -27.59 -8.79 -32.64
N LEU A 3 -27.96 -9.25 -31.46
CA LEU A 3 -27.47 -10.51 -30.90
C LEU A 3 -28.17 -11.71 -31.59
N PRO A 4 -27.48 -12.86 -31.79
CA PRO A 4 -28.06 -14.04 -32.42
C PRO A 4 -29.12 -14.74 -31.56
N SER A 5 -30.02 -15.49 -32.22
CA SER A 5 -31.26 -16.06 -31.65
C SER A 5 -31.10 -17.21 -30.64
N TRP A 6 -29.88 -17.64 -30.34
CA TRP A 6 -29.60 -18.66 -29.32
C TRP A 6 -29.26 -18.07 -27.95
N VAL A 7 -29.14 -16.74 -27.85
CA VAL A 7 -28.86 -16.02 -26.59
C VAL A 7 -30.16 -15.88 -25.80
N PRO A 8 -30.30 -16.53 -24.62
CA PRO A 8 -31.45 -16.37 -23.74
C PRO A 8 -31.63 -14.91 -23.30
N GLU A 9 -32.87 -14.40 -23.29
CA GLU A 9 -33.19 -12.99 -22.99
C GLU A 9 -32.69 -12.51 -21.60
N ASN A 10 -32.38 -13.43 -20.68
CA ASN A 10 -31.90 -13.13 -19.32
C ASN A 10 -30.38 -12.90 -19.22
N GLU A 11 -29.59 -13.13 -20.28
CA GLU A 11 -28.12 -13.05 -20.17
C GLU A 11 -27.57 -11.62 -20.06
N GLY A 12 -28.35 -10.59 -20.43
CA GLY A 12 -27.88 -9.20 -20.39
C GLY A 12 -27.42 -8.74 -19.00
N ALA A 13 -28.04 -9.25 -17.93
CA ALA A 13 -27.68 -8.95 -16.54
C ALA A 13 -26.43 -9.74 -16.08
N ASP A 14 -26.25 -10.97 -16.56
CA ASP A 14 -25.07 -11.80 -16.27
C ASP A 14 -23.82 -11.24 -16.95
N TRP A 15 -23.95 -10.75 -18.19
CA TRP A 15 -22.84 -10.10 -18.90
C TRP A 15 -22.41 -8.77 -18.26
N GLN A 16 -23.36 -7.98 -17.75
CA GLN A 16 -23.05 -6.76 -17.00
C GLN A 16 -22.33 -7.08 -15.68
N SER A 17 -22.83 -8.05 -14.93
CA SER A 17 -22.24 -8.48 -13.66
C SER A 17 -20.80 -8.99 -13.83
N LEU A 18 -20.50 -9.71 -14.92
CA LEU A 18 -19.15 -10.16 -15.24
C LEU A 18 -18.22 -9.01 -15.63
N ASN A 19 -18.73 -8.02 -16.37
CA ASN A 19 -17.96 -6.84 -16.73
C ASN A 19 -17.63 -5.98 -15.50
N ASP A 20 -18.60 -5.76 -14.62
CA ASP A 20 -18.44 -5.01 -13.38
C ASP A 20 -17.44 -5.69 -12.44
N LEU A 21 -17.50 -7.03 -12.33
CA LEU A 21 -16.53 -7.80 -11.54
C LEU A 21 -15.11 -7.66 -12.10
N ASN A 22 -14.95 -7.69 -13.42
CA ASN A 22 -13.66 -7.53 -14.06
C ASN A 22 -13.12 -6.11 -13.87
N GLU A 23 -13.98 -5.10 -13.94
CA GLU A 23 -13.61 -3.71 -13.65
C GLU A 23 -13.13 -3.55 -12.20
N VAL A 24 -13.87 -4.08 -11.22
CA VAL A 24 -13.48 -4.07 -9.80
C VAL A 24 -12.17 -4.83 -9.59
N HIS A 25 -11.99 -5.99 -10.22
CA HIS A 25 -10.75 -6.76 -10.13
C HIS A 25 -9.56 -5.94 -10.62
N ASN A 26 -9.68 -5.28 -11.77
CA ASN A 26 -8.61 -4.45 -12.33
C ASN A 26 -8.31 -3.23 -11.43
N MET A 27 -9.34 -2.57 -10.89
CA MET A 27 -9.17 -1.46 -9.95
C MET A 27 -8.45 -1.89 -8.67
N LEU A 28 -8.82 -3.05 -8.10
CA LEU A 28 -8.17 -3.58 -6.91
C LEU A 28 -6.73 -4.03 -7.18
N ALA A 29 -6.48 -4.68 -8.32
CA ALA A 29 -5.14 -5.07 -8.73
C ALA A 29 -4.23 -3.84 -8.89
N GLU A 30 -4.73 -2.77 -9.50
CA GLU A 30 -3.95 -1.53 -9.66
C GLU A 30 -3.64 -0.86 -8.32
N ARG A 31 -4.59 -0.85 -7.38
CA ARG A 31 -4.36 -0.36 -6.02
C ARG A 31 -3.38 -1.24 -5.24
N ALA A 32 -3.50 -2.56 -5.36
CA ALA A 32 -2.64 -3.52 -4.67
C ALA A 32 -1.17 -3.44 -5.12
N LYS A 33 -0.90 -3.00 -6.36
CA LYS A 33 0.48 -2.76 -6.83
C LYS A 33 1.23 -1.72 -5.99
N GLN A 34 0.53 -0.81 -5.32
CA GLN A 34 1.15 0.24 -4.50
C GLN A 34 1.40 -0.20 -3.05
N TRP A 35 0.72 -1.25 -2.58
CA TRP A 35 0.85 -1.73 -1.20
C TRP A 35 2.26 -2.21 -0.82
N PRO A 36 3.04 -2.89 -1.69
CA PRO A 36 4.39 -3.32 -1.34
C PRO A 36 5.31 -2.17 -0.94
N GLU A 37 5.29 -1.06 -1.69
CA GLU A 37 6.15 0.09 -1.39
C GLU A 37 5.64 0.87 -0.17
N GLN A 38 4.32 0.99 0.00
CA GLN A 38 3.74 1.62 1.19
C GLN A 38 4.13 0.88 2.48
N TRP A 39 3.94 -0.44 2.50
CA TRP A 39 4.29 -1.25 3.68
C TRP A 39 5.78 -1.32 3.93
N LYS A 40 6.61 -1.27 2.87
CA LYS A 40 8.06 -1.19 3.02
C LYS A 40 8.49 0.11 3.69
N GLN A 41 7.90 1.24 3.31
CA GLN A 41 8.17 2.53 3.96
C GLN A 41 7.69 2.53 5.42
N GLU A 42 6.50 2.00 5.68
CA GLU A 42 5.96 1.88 7.03
C GLU A 42 6.82 0.98 7.93
N GLY A 43 7.29 -0.16 7.41
CA GLY A 43 8.20 -1.06 8.13
C GLY A 43 9.54 -0.42 8.47
N ARG A 44 10.08 0.45 7.58
CA ARG A 44 11.30 1.22 7.86
C ARG A 44 11.08 2.24 8.97
N LEU A 45 9.96 2.96 8.93
CA LEU A 45 9.59 3.92 9.97
C LEU A 45 9.37 3.25 11.33
N GLU A 46 8.72 2.09 11.34
CA GLU A 46 8.50 1.30 12.55
C GLU A 46 9.82 0.77 13.12
N THR A 47 10.74 0.33 12.25
CA THR A 47 12.09 -0.07 12.69
C THR A 47 12.85 1.10 13.30
N ALA A 48 12.79 2.28 12.67
CA ALA A 48 13.43 3.50 13.19
C ALA A 48 12.85 3.91 14.55
N ARG A 49 11.51 3.88 14.72
CA ARG A 49 10.87 4.11 16.02
C ARG A 49 11.36 3.15 17.09
N ASN A 50 11.37 1.85 16.78
CA ASN A 50 11.82 0.84 17.73
C ASN A 50 13.28 1.03 18.13
N MET A 51 14.15 1.44 17.21
CA MET A 51 15.53 1.79 17.53
C MET A 51 15.61 3.02 18.45
N LEU A 52 14.89 4.10 18.12
CA LEU A 52 14.86 5.33 18.93
C LEU A 52 14.41 5.08 20.38
N VAL A 53 13.46 4.16 20.58
CA VAL A 53 12.94 3.82 21.92
C VAL A 53 13.86 2.88 22.68
N ARG A 54 14.53 1.95 21.99
CA ARG A 54 15.21 0.81 22.63
C ARG A 54 16.73 0.90 22.65
N THR A 55 17.33 1.83 21.91
CA THR A 55 18.78 1.97 21.80
C THR A 55 19.23 3.42 22.00
N SER A 56 20.51 3.62 22.31
CA SER A 56 21.13 4.94 22.42
C SER A 56 21.77 5.42 21.11
N MET A 57 21.36 4.85 19.97
CA MET A 57 21.91 5.20 18.66
C MET A 57 21.56 6.63 18.27
N ASP A 58 22.46 7.30 17.55
CA ASP A 58 22.19 8.62 16.97
C ASP A 58 21.33 8.53 15.70
N ASP A 59 20.85 9.69 15.23
CA ASP A 59 19.94 9.76 14.08
C ASP A 59 20.61 9.32 12.77
N GLN A 60 21.93 9.52 12.66
CA GLN A 60 22.73 9.16 11.49
C GLN A 60 22.79 7.64 11.34
N MET A 61 23.13 6.93 12.42
CA MET A 61 23.22 5.48 12.43
C MET A 61 21.86 4.81 12.24
N ILE A 62 20.78 5.38 12.79
CA ILE A 62 19.42 4.87 12.55
C ILE A 62 19.00 5.08 11.08
N SER A 63 19.32 6.23 10.50
CA SER A 63 19.09 6.51 9.08
C SER A 63 19.80 5.49 8.18
N GLU A 64 21.07 5.21 8.44
CA GLU A 64 21.85 4.24 7.69
C GLU A 64 21.28 2.81 7.77
N LEU A 65 20.88 2.37 8.98
CA LEU A 65 20.39 1.00 9.19
C LEU A 65 18.97 0.77 8.65
N THR A 66 18.13 1.79 8.67
CA THR A 66 16.70 1.69 8.29
C THR A 66 16.43 2.16 6.87
N GLY A 67 17.33 2.96 6.29
CA GLY A 67 17.11 3.66 5.03
C GLY A 67 16.01 4.73 5.12
N VAL A 68 15.67 5.19 6.33
CA VAL A 68 14.84 6.37 6.57
C VAL A 68 15.73 7.60 6.51
N ASP A 69 15.27 8.65 5.86
CA ASP A 69 16.01 9.93 5.81
C ASP A 69 16.30 10.49 7.22
N VAL A 70 17.51 10.98 7.44
CA VAL A 70 17.98 11.46 8.75
C VAL A 70 17.11 12.58 9.32
N GLU A 71 16.57 13.47 8.48
CA GLU A 71 15.68 14.54 8.92
C GLU A 71 14.34 13.97 9.40
N ARG A 72 13.85 12.89 8.76
CA ARG A 72 12.67 12.18 9.24
C ARG A 72 12.93 11.45 10.57
N VAL A 73 14.11 10.85 10.75
CA VAL A 73 14.51 10.23 12.02
C VAL A 73 14.57 11.28 13.14
N ARG A 74 15.15 12.46 12.87
CA ARG A 74 15.21 13.58 13.83
C ARG A 74 13.81 14.03 14.26
N LYS A 75 12.90 14.18 13.31
CA LYS A 75 11.50 14.52 13.60
C LYS A 75 10.81 13.43 14.43
N LEU A 76 11.02 12.15 14.12
CA LEU A 76 10.48 11.04 14.93
C LEU A 76 11.01 11.08 16.38
N ARG A 77 12.29 11.42 16.57
CA ARG A 77 12.88 11.57 17.91
C ARG A 77 12.24 12.70 18.69
N GLU A 78 11.91 13.82 18.05
CA GLU A 78 11.18 14.92 18.66
C GLU A 78 9.73 14.51 19.01
N GLU A 79 9.03 13.84 18.09
CA GLU A 79 7.68 13.31 18.30
C GLU A 79 7.61 12.34 19.51
N LEU A 80 8.64 11.52 19.73
CA LEU A 80 8.70 10.54 20.83
C LEU A 80 9.12 11.13 22.19
N LYS A 81 9.63 12.36 22.24
CA LYS A 81 9.98 13.06 23.48
C LYS A 81 8.79 13.77 24.12
N HIS A 82 7.68 13.90 23.39
CA HIS A 82 6.42 14.51 23.82
C HIS A 82 5.41 13.44 24.23
#